data_AF-A0A072PFJ8-F1
#
_entry.id   AF-A0A072PFJ8-F1
#
_cell.length_a   1.000
_cell.length_b   1.000
_cell.length_c   1.000
_cell.angle_alpha   90.00
_cell.angle_beta   90.00
_cell.angle_gamma   90.00
#
_symmetry.space_group_name_H-M   'P 1'
#
loop_
_entity.id
_entity.type
_entity.pdbx_description
1 polymer ?
#
loop_
_entity_poly.entity_id
_entity_poly.type
_entity_poly.pdbx_seq_one_letter_code
_entity_poly.pdbx_strand_id
1 'polypeptide(L)'
;MSAAQSVFDASQLLHDGDCDIMDEYNTVVEGALDMRRKFASIVSQARRLKTELLAKQAEVDHLTTRHEQDLSDLQHSAEVTRHQLRTQGHTLRRCKEANKVLRSRNQELVGELETARKYLDQVDNLRCNICTVSIKNVVTKCGHGFCRPCLTEWLRTPMNTCPICRQIVKRPDIRSIYLDDDKRAAAVIEDDAATEILSRVHRVEYSGFSVDVGGTTWKILQLEKQKRKGLVTL
;
A
#
# COMPACT_ATOMS: atom_id res chain seq x y z
N MET A 1 -84.10 8.43 -120.47
CA MET A 1 -83.75 8.95 -119.14
C MET A 1 -84.09 7.90 -118.10
N SER A 2 -83.10 7.25 -117.50
CA SER A 2 -83.22 6.64 -116.16
C SER A 2 -81.80 6.40 -115.64
N ALA A 3 -81.49 6.97 -114.48
CA ALA A 3 -80.15 7.15 -113.95
C ALA A 3 -79.66 5.88 -113.23
N ALA A 4 -78.43 5.46 -113.52
CA ALA A 4 -77.71 4.50 -112.69
C ALA A 4 -77.13 5.25 -111.48
N GLN A 5 -77.78 5.14 -110.33
CA GLN A 5 -77.21 5.58 -109.06
C GLN A 5 -76.25 4.51 -108.54
N SER A 6 -74.96 4.73 -108.78
CA SER A 6 -73.86 4.07 -108.08
C SER A 6 -73.90 4.51 -106.62
N VAL A 7 -74.42 3.66 -105.74
CA VAL A 7 -74.28 3.84 -104.29
C VAL A 7 -72.81 3.59 -103.95
N PHE A 8 -72.08 4.67 -103.67
CA PHE A 8 -70.73 4.60 -103.12
C PHE A 8 -70.84 4.10 -101.68
N ASP A 9 -70.46 2.84 -101.46
CA ASP A 9 -70.42 2.23 -100.13
C ASP A 9 -69.12 2.67 -99.42
N ALA A 10 -69.23 3.75 -98.66
CA ALA A 10 -68.13 4.30 -97.86
C ALA A 10 -67.69 3.35 -96.72
N SER A 11 -68.41 2.25 -96.49
CA SER A 11 -68.10 1.26 -95.46
C SER A 11 -66.87 0.41 -95.80
N GLN A 12 -66.40 0.41 -97.06
CA GLN A 12 -65.20 -0.32 -97.48
C GLN A 12 -63.89 0.47 -97.34
N LEU A 13 -63.93 1.74 -96.91
CA LEU A 13 -62.73 2.59 -96.77
C LEU A 13 -62.28 2.82 -95.32
N LEU A 14 -63.05 2.37 -94.32
CA LEU A 14 -62.83 2.70 -92.90
C LEU A 14 -62.56 1.49 -91.98
N HIS A 15 -62.28 0.30 -92.53
CA HIS A 15 -62.20 -0.90 -91.68
C HIS A 15 -60.84 -1.56 -91.53
N ASP A 16 -59.82 -1.13 -92.28
CA ASP A 16 -58.47 -1.72 -92.14
C ASP A 16 -57.43 -0.76 -91.52
N GLY A 17 -57.62 0.57 -91.58
CA GLY A 17 -56.63 1.55 -91.06
C GLY A 17 -56.90 2.09 -89.65
N ASP A 18 -58.16 2.09 -89.20
CA ASP A 18 -58.55 2.70 -87.91
C ASP A 18 -58.34 1.76 -86.71
N CYS A 19 -58.37 0.44 -86.93
CA CYS A 19 -58.01 -0.55 -85.91
C CYS A 19 -56.50 -0.55 -85.61
N ASP A 20 -55.66 -0.41 -86.63
CA ASP A 20 -54.19 -0.36 -86.48
C ASP A 20 -53.75 0.87 -85.66
N ILE A 21 -54.32 2.04 -85.90
CA ILE A 21 -54.01 3.26 -85.14
C ILE A 21 -54.44 3.16 -83.68
N MET A 22 -55.60 2.54 -83.41
CA MET A 22 -56.11 2.37 -82.05
C MET A 22 -55.27 1.36 -81.26
N ASP A 23 -54.81 0.28 -81.89
CA ASP A 23 -53.93 -0.72 -81.26
C ASP A 23 -52.51 -0.17 -81.03
N GLU A 24 -51.96 0.63 -81.95
CA GLU A 24 -50.71 1.37 -81.74
C GLU A 24 -50.85 2.36 -80.57
N TYR A 25 -51.95 3.11 -80.50
CA TYR A 25 -52.25 4.03 -79.40
C TYR A 25 -52.35 3.29 -78.05
N ASN A 26 -53.12 2.20 -77.98
CA ASN A 26 -53.27 1.41 -76.76
C ASN A 26 -51.93 0.80 -76.31
N THR A 27 -51.10 0.33 -77.25
CA THR A 27 -49.75 -0.18 -76.96
C THR A 27 -48.85 0.89 -76.34
N VAL A 28 -48.89 2.12 -76.87
CA VAL A 28 -48.14 3.26 -76.32
C VAL A 28 -48.65 3.64 -74.93
N VAL A 29 -49.96 3.65 -74.71
CA VAL A 29 -50.58 3.93 -73.40
C VAL A 29 -50.20 2.87 -72.37
N GLU A 30 -50.29 1.59 -72.70
CA GLU A 30 -49.88 0.49 -71.83
C GLU A 30 -48.38 0.55 -71.50
N GLY A 31 -47.53 0.87 -72.50
CA GLY A 31 -46.11 1.12 -72.29
C GLY A 31 -45.86 2.27 -71.31
N ALA A 32 -46.60 3.37 -71.42
CA ALA A 32 -46.51 4.51 -70.50
C ALA A 32 -46.97 4.16 -69.08
N LEU A 33 -48.03 3.36 -68.93
CA LEU A 33 -48.52 2.89 -67.63
C LEU A 33 -47.54 1.90 -66.97
N ASP A 34 -46.93 1.01 -67.75
CA ASP A 34 -45.88 0.09 -67.28
C ASP A 34 -44.62 0.85 -66.82
N MET A 35 -44.17 1.82 -67.61
CA MET A 35 -43.08 2.72 -67.21
C MET A 35 -43.42 3.44 -65.90
N ARG A 36 -44.63 4.00 -65.76
CA ARG A 36 -45.07 4.66 -64.53
C ARG A 36 -45.03 3.72 -63.31
N ARG A 37 -45.46 2.46 -63.47
CA ARG A 37 -45.37 1.43 -62.40
C ARG A 37 -43.91 1.13 -62.03
N LYS A 38 -43.03 0.97 -63.02
CA LYS A 38 -41.59 0.76 -62.80
C LYS A 38 -40.94 1.94 -62.09
N PHE A 39 -41.21 3.17 -62.52
CA PHE A 39 -40.73 4.38 -61.85
C PHE A 39 -41.24 4.49 -60.41
N ALA A 40 -42.53 4.20 -60.16
CA ALA A 40 -43.09 4.17 -58.81
C ALA A 40 -42.40 3.13 -57.92
N SER A 41 -42.08 1.95 -58.47
CA SER A 41 -41.33 0.90 -57.76
C SER A 41 -39.89 1.32 -57.45
N ILE A 42 -39.19 1.94 -58.40
CA ILE A 42 -37.82 2.44 -58.19
C ILE A 42 -37.82 3.52 -57.08
N VAL A 43 -38.78 4.44 -57.10
CA VAL A 43 -38.90 5.50 -56.09
C VAL A 43 -39.22 4.91 -54.71
N SER A 44 -40.07 3.89 -54.60
CA SER A 44 -40.37 3.25 -53.31
C SER A 44 -39.16 2.48 -52.77
N GLN A 45 -38.41 1.78 -53.64
CA GLN A 45 -37.15 1.14 -53.27
C GLN A 45 -36.09 2.15 -52.82
N ALA A 46 -35.93 3.27 -53.54
CA ALA A 46 -35.01 4.34 -53.17
C ALA A 46 -35.37 4.97 -51.81
N ARG A 47 -36.66 5.15 -51.53
CA ARG A 47 -37.12 5.62 -50.20
C ARG A 47 -36.79 4.60 -49.10
N ARG A 48 -37.01 3.30 -49.34
CA ARG A 48 -36.68 2.24 -48.39
C ARG A 48 -35.18 2.19 -48.08
N LEU A 49 -34.35 2.19 -49.12
CA LEU A 49 -32.89 2.23 -48.97
C LEU A 49 -32.42 3.48 -48.24
N LYS A 50 -33.03 4.65 -48.51
CA LYS A 50 -32.74 5.89 -47.79
C LYS A 50 -33.08 5.77 -46.30
N THR A 51 -34.23 5.19 -45.95
CA THR A 51 -34.60 4.98 -44.54
C THR A 51 -33.68 3.98 -43.84
N GLU A 52 -33.28 2.90 -44.53
CA GLU A 52 -32.32 1.92 -44.01
C GLU A 52 -30.93 2.55 -43.79
N LEU A 53 -30.46 3.35 -44.75
CA LEU A 53 -29.19 4.07 -44.62
C LEU A 53 -29.19 5.03 -43.43
N LEU A 54 -30.26 5.80 -43.24
CA LEU A 54 -30.40 6.70 -42.10
C LEU A 54 -30.46 5.94 -40.77
N ALA A 55 -31.16 4.80 -40.73
CA ALA A 55 -31.20 3.95 -39.54
C ALA A 55 -29.81 3.38 -39.21
N LYS A 56 -29.05 2.95 -40.23
CA LYS A 56 -27.67 2.48 -40.06
C LYS A 56 -26.71 3.60 -39.67
N GLN A 57 -26.92 4.81 -40.18
CA GLN A 57 -26.14 5.97 -39.74
C GLN A 57 -26.36 6.24 -38.25
N ALA A 58 -27.62 6.26 -37.80
CA ALA A 58 -27.93 6.45 -36.39
C ALA A 58 -27.35 5.33 -35.50
N GLU A 59 -27.32 4.09 -35.98
CA GLU A 59 -26.67 2.97 -35.29
C GLU A 59 -25.16 3.18 -35.14
N VAL A 60 -24.48 3.61 -36.21
CA VAL A 60 -23.04 3.92 -36.18
C VAL A 60 -22.74 5.10 -35.25
N ASP A 61 -23.56 6.15 -35.27
CA ASP A 61 -23.38 7.32 -34.41
C ASP A 61 -23.52 6.94 -32.92
N HIS A 62 -24.48 6.07 -32.60
CA HIS A 62 -24.66 5.54 -31.25
C HIS A 62 -23.47 4.68 -30.80
N LEU A 63 -22.98 3.79 -31.67
CA LEU A 63 -21.80 2.97 -31.37
C LEU A 63 -20.55 3.83 -31.18
N THR A 64 -20.38 4.87 -32.00
CA THR A 64 -19.25 5.81 -31.90
C THR A 64 -19.28 6.52 -30.56
N THR A 65 -20.45 7.06 -30.17
CA THR A 65 -20.63 7.74 -28.87
C THR A 65 -20.33 6.79 -27.70
N ARG A 66 -20.80 5.54 -27.77
CA ARG A 66 -20.50 4.54 -26.74
C ARG A 66 -19.01 4.25 -26.64
N HIS A 67 -18.33 4.06 -27.78
CA HIS A 67 -16.89 3.81 -27.78
C HIS A 67 -16.10 5.00 -27.24
N GLU A 68 -16.50 6.23 -27.54
CA GLU A 68 -15.87 7.44 -26.96
C GLU A 68 -16.01 7.49 -25.44
N GLN A 69 -17.19 7.13 -24.91
CA GLN A 69 -17.43 7.02 -23.47
C GLN A 69 -16.54 5.94 -22.84
N ASP A 70 -16.53 4.73 -23.41
CA ASP A 70 -15.70 3.62 -22.91
C ASP A 70 -14.20 4.00 -22.91
N LEU A 71 -13.73 4.70 -23.94
CA LEU A 71 -12.35 5.18 -24.03
C LEU A 71 -12.05 6.22 -22.95
N SER A 72 -12.96 7.16 -22.70
CA SER A 72 -12.82 8.15 -21.62
C SER A 72 -12.76 7.48 -20.24
N ASP A 73 -13.62 6.50 -19.99
CA ASP A 73 -13.66 5.77 -18.72
C ASP A 73 -12.38 4.97 -18.49
N LEU A 74 -11.90 4.28 -19.52
CA LEU A 74 -10.62 3.58 -19.47
C LEU A 74 -9.44 4.52 -19.24
N GLN A 75 -9.43 5.68 -19.91
CA GLN A 75 -8.41 6.72 -19.69
C GLN A 75 -8.44 7.24 -18.26
N HIS A 76 -9.63 7.51 -17.71
CA HIS A 76 -9.79 7.98 -16.34
C HIS A 76 -9.31 6.93 -15.33
N SER A 77 -9.73 5.67 -15.50
CA SER A 77 -9.28 4.54 -14.67
C SER A 77 -7.76 4.35 -14.71
N ALA A 78 -7.16 4.48 -15.89
CA ALA A 78 -5.71 4.40 -16.05
C ALA A 78 -4.98 5.55 -15.35
N GLU A 79 -5.51 6.78 -15.40
CA GLU A 79 -4.93 7.93 -14.71
C GLU A 79 -5.04 7.80 -13.18
N VAL A 80 -6.19 7.37 -12.67
CA VAL A 80 -6.38 7.11 -11.23
C VAL A 80 -5.40 6.06 -10.73
N THR A 81 -5.28 4.94 -11.45
CA THR A 81 -4.33 3.86 -11.11
C THR A 81 -2.90 4.36 -11.16
N ARG A 82 -2.53 5.16 -12.17
CA ARG A 82 -1.21 5.77 -12.29
C ARG A 82 -0.91 6.72 -11.13
N HIS A 83 -1.87 7.55 -10.72
CA HIS A 83 -1.73 8.42 -9.57
C HIS A 83 -1.54 7.62 -8.28
N GLN A 84 -2.34 6.56 -8.07
CA GLN A 84 -2.23 5.68 -6.91
C GLN A 84 -0.86 4.98 -6.84
N LEU A 85 -0.35 4.49 -7.97
CA LEU A 85 0.99 3.89 -8.02
C LEU A 85 2.10 4.90 -7.70
N ARG A 86 1.95 6.16 -8.15
CA ARG A 86 2.89 7.24 -7.79
C ARG A 86 2.89 7.51 -6.30
N THR A 87 1.71 7.68 -5.68
CA THR A 87 1.61 7.96 -4.25
C THR A 87 2.13 6.79 -3.40
N GLN A 88 1.80 5.55 -3.76
CA GLN A 88 2.38 4.34 -3.14
C GLN A 88 3.90 4.28 -3.31
N GLY A 89 4.43 4.67 -4.47
CA GLY A 89 5.86 4.79 -4.69
C GLY A 89 6.53 5.80 -3.75
N HIS A 90 5.90 6.96 -3.51
CA HIS A 90 6.39 7.95 -2.57
C HIS A 90 6.36 7.46 -1.11
N THR A 91 5.26 6.82 -0.69
CA THR A 91 5.16 6.28 0.68
C THR A 91 6.19 5.17 0.91
N LEU A 92 6.40 4.27 -0.06
CA LEU A 92 7.41 3.22 0.02
C LEU A 92 8.82 3.79 0.13
N ARG A 93 9.16 4.83 -0.65
CA ARG A 93 10.46 5.51 -0.54
C ARG A 93 10.65 6.13 0.85
N ARG A 94 9.62 6.78 1.39
CA ARG A 94 9.67 7.38 2.74
C ARG A 94 9.87 6.30 3.81
N CYS A 95 9.13 5.20 3.73
CA CYS A 95 9.29 4.06 4.64
C CYS A 95 10.67 3.39 4.52
N LYS A 96 11.23 3.31 3.31
CA LYS A 96 12.57 2.77 3.08
C LYS A 96 13.65 3.64 3.72
N GLU A 97 13.56 4.96 3.57
CA GLU A 97 14.54 5.87 4.20
C GLU A 97 14.42 5.86 5.72
N ALA A 98 13.19 5.87 6.25
CA ALA A 98 12.97 5.73 7.70
C ALA A 98 13.57 4.42 8.24
N ASN A 99 13.37 3.30 7.54
CA ASN A 99 13.99 2.02 7.91
C ASN A 99 15.51 2.05 7.84
N LYS A 100 16.10 2.74 6.85
CA LYS A 100 17.55 2.90 6.75
C LYS A 100 18.10 3.65 7.96
N VAL A 101 17.47 4.75 8.36
CA VAL A 101 17.85 5.53 9.56
C VAL A 101 17.75 4.68 10.82
N LEU A 102 16.64 3.94 11.00
CA LEU A 102 16.46 3.06 12.15
C LEU A 102 17.51 1.96 12.21
N ARG A 103 17.91 1.39 11.07
CA ARG A 103 19.00 0.39 11.01
C ARG A 103 20.34 0.98 11.43
N SER A 104 20.67 2.19 10.96
CA SER A 104 21.89 2.88 11.39
C SER A 104 21.90 3.15 12.89
N ARG A 105 20.78 3.64 13.45
CA ARG A 105 20.67 3.89 14.90
C ARG A 105 20.75 2.61 15.71
N ASN A 106 20.12 1.52 15.23
CA ASN A 106 20.25 0.22 15.88
C ASN A 106 21.70 -0.28 15.88
N GLN A 107 22.45 -0.07 14.80
CA GLN A 107 23.86 -0.45 14.74
C GLN A 107 24.72 0.37 15.72
N GLU A 108 24.46 1.66 15.84
CA GLU A 108 25.12 2.54 16.81
C GLU A 108 24.84 2.09 18.26
N LEU A 109 23.56 1.84 18.59
CA LEU A 109 23.15 1.35 19.91
C LEU A 109 23.78 -0.01 20.25
N VAL A 110 23.93 -0.90 19.27
CA VAL A 110 24.66 -2.18 19.47
C VAL A 110 26.12 -1.90 19.85
N GLY A 111 26.78 -0.96 19.17
CA GLY A 111 28.15 -0.57 19.51
C GLY A 111 28.28 0.07 20.90
N GLU A 112 27.33 0.93 21.29
CA GLU A 112 27.26 1.51 22.64
C GLU A 112 27.09 0.42 23.70
N LEU A 113 26.18 -0.54 23.47
CA LEU A 113 25.95 -1.66 24.39
C LEU A 113 27.15 -2.60 24.50
N GLU A 114 27.85 -2.87 23.40
CA GLU A 114 29.10 -3.65 23.42
C GLU A 114 30.19 -2.94 24.22
N THR A 115 30.29 -1.62 24.08
CA THR A 115 31.25 -0.81 24.82
C THR A 115 30.93 -0.81 26.30
N ALA A 116 29.67 -0.56 26.68
CA ALA A 116 29.19 -0.64 28.05
C ALA A 116 29.43 -2.03 28.65
N ARG A 117 29.21 -3.10 27.88
CA ARG A 117 29.50 -4.48 28.30
C ARG A 117 30.99 -4.68 28.59
N LYS A 118 31.90 -4.20 27.73
CA LYS A 118 33.34 -4.28 27.97
C LYS A 118 33.75 -3.57 29.26
N TYR A 119 33.19 -2.40 29.54
CA TYR A 119 33.43 -1.70 30.80
C TYR A 119 32.89 -2.48 32.00
N LEU A 120 31.68 -3.05 31.90
CA LEU A 120 31.13 -3.88 32.96
C LEU A 120 31.98 -5.11 33.23
N ASP A 121 32.49 -5.80 32.21
CA ASP A 121 33.37 -6.96 32.37
C ASP A 121 34.68 -6.58 33.09
N GLN A 122 35.22 -5.37 32.88
CA GLN A 122 36.39 -4.88 33.63
C GLN A 122 36.09 -4.71 35.12
N VAL A 123 34.91 -4.17 35.44
CA VAL A 123 34.46 -3.92 36.83
C VAL A 123 33.96 -5.21 37.50
N ASP A 124 33.51 -6.21 36.73
CA ASP A 124 32.98 -7.47 37.27
C ASP A 124 34.05 -8.23 38.07
N ASN A 125 35.32 -8.14 37.66
CA ASN A 125 36.46 -8.68 38.42
C ASN A 125 36.64 -8.03 39.80
N LEU A 126 36.12 -6.82 40.01
CA LEU A 126 36.14 -6.12 41.29
C LEU A 126 34.96 -6.51 42.19
N ARG A 127 33.96 -7.22 41.67
CA ARG A 127 32.81 -7.67 42.48
C ARG A 127 33.20 -8.83 43.39
N CYS A 128 32.56 -8.88 44.55
CA CYS A 128 32.75 -9.93 45.52
C CYS A 128 32.25 -11.27 44.98
N ASN A 129 33.12 -12.28 44.97
CA ASN A 129 32.79 -13.63 44.46
C ASN A 129 31.74 -14.38 45.31
N ILE A 130 31.37 -13.86 46.49
CA ILE A 130 30.37 -14.47 47.37
C ILE A 130 28.97 -13.91 47.07
N CYS A 131 28.82 -12.57 47.05
CA CYS A 131 27.50 -11.93 46.91
C CYS A 131 27.23 -11.34 45.54
N THR A 132 28.24 -11.24 44.66
CA THR A 132 28.18 -10.68 43.29
C THR A 132 27.60 -9.27 43.14
N VAL A 133 27.21 -8.60 44.24
CA VAL A 133 26.58 -7.28 44.26
C VAL A 133 27.57 -6.20 44.70
N SER A 134 28.33 -6.45 45.76
CA SER A 134 29.24 -5.47 46.34
C SER A 134 30.66 -5.60 45.77
N ILE A 135 31.39 -4.48 45.71
CA ILE A 135 32.81 -4.45 45.34
C ILE A 135 33.68 -5.06 46.46
N LYS A 136 34.77 -5.71 46.07
CA LYS A 136 35.82 -6.22 46.95
C LYS A 136 36.48 -5.05 47.68
N ASN A 137 36.32 -4.99 49.00
CA ASN A 137 36.89 -3.94 49.84
C ASN A 137 37.80 -4.47 50.95
N VAL A 138 38.01 -5.79 51.02
CA VAL A 138 38.98 -6.44 51.90
C VAL A 138 39.72 -7.53 51.16
N VAL A 139 41.02 -7.69 51.45
CA VAL A 139 41.89 -8.75 50.93
C VAL A 139 42.47 -9.55 52.09
N THR A 140 42.56 -10.86 51.90
CA THR A 140 43.18 -11.79 52.86
C THR A 140 44.67 -11.95 52.58
N LYS A 141 45.46 -12.46 53.54
CA LYS A 141 46.90 -12.72 53.32
C LYS A 141 47.24 -13.61 52.13
N CYS A 142 46.29 -14.42 51.67
CA CYS A 142 46.45 -15.28 50.49
C CYS A 142 46.19 -14.55 49.15
N GLY A 143 45.86 -13.26 49.18
CA GLY A 143 45.63 -12.44 47.98
C GLY A 143 44.19 -12.44 47.47
N HIS A 144 43.29 -13.27 48.01
CA HIS A 144 41.88 -13.28 47.61
C HIS A 144 41.08 -12.17 48.29
N GLY A 145 40.26 -11.45 47.50
CA GLY A 145 39.46 -10.29 47.93
C GLY A 145 37.95 -10.54 47.94
N PHE A 146 37.24 -9.89 48.87
CA PHE A 146 35.80 -10.05 49.13
C PHE A 146 35.16 -8.76 49.64
N CYS A 147 33.83 -8.75 49.74
CA CYS A 147 33.10 -7.74 50.50
C CYS A 147 33.25 -8.01 52.01
N ARG A 148 33.44 -6.96 52.80
CA ARG A 148 33.64 -7.06 54.26
C ARG A 148 32.50 -7.80 54.97
N PRO A 149 31.20 -7.53 54.67
CA PRO A 149 30.10 -8.34 55.21
C PRO A 149 30.25 -9.83 54.90
N CYS A 150 30.56 -10.17 53.64
CA CYS A 150 30.68 -11.53 53.15
C CYS A 150 31.80 -12.30 53.84
N LEU A 151 32.99 -11.69 53.92
CA LEU A 151 34.14 -12.32 54.58
C LEU A 151 33.92 -12.45 56.09
N THR A 152 33.28 -11.46 56.72
CA THR A 152 32.98 -11.49 58.16
C THR A 152 32.00 -12.61 58.48
N GLU A 153 30.95 -12.78 57.68
CA GLU A 153 30.00 -13.88 57.83
C GLU A 153 30.68 -15.23 57.67
N TRP A 154 31.50 -15.40 56.63
CA TRP A 154 32.22 -16.63 56.38
C TRP A 154 33.11 -17.06 57.55
N LEU A 155 33.85 -16.10 58.14
CA LEU A 155 34.75 -16.34 59.27
C LEU A 155 34.04 -16.51 60.63
N ARG A 156 32.71 -16.38 60.70
CA ARG A 156 31.96 -16.83 61.88
C ARG A 156 31.92 -18.36 61.99
N THR A 157 32.13 -19.07 60.88
CA THR A 157 32.21 -20.52 60.83
C THR A 157 33.55 -20.99 61.43
N PRO A 158 33.60 -22.09 62.22
CA PRO A 158 34.80 -22.53 62.94
C PRO A 158 36.03 -22.85 62.06
N MET A 159 35.86 -22.96 60.75
CA MET A 159 36.92 -23.31 59.80
C MET A 159 37.95 -22.19 59.62
N ASN A 160 37.57 -20.91 59.75
CA ASN A 160 38.48 -19.75 59.56
C ASN A 160 39.37 -19.85 58.30
N THR A 161 38.82 -20.28 57.17
CA THR A 161 39.54 -20.48 55.91
C THR A 161 39.14 -19.49 54.83
N CYS A 162 40.02 -19.27 53.84
CA CYS A 162 39.68 -18.52 52.64
C CYS A 162 38.62 -19.26 51.81
N PRO A 163 37.53 -18.59 51.37
CA PRO A 163 36.51 -19.20 50.50
C PRO A 163 37.03 -19.75 49.17
N ILE A 164 38.17 -19.25 48.68
CA ILE A 164 38.73 -19.63 47.37
C ILE A 164 39.82 -20.70 47.49
N CYS A 165 40.89 -20.45 48.26
CA CYS A 165 42.04 -21.36 48.35
C CYS A 165 42.10 -22.19 49.64
N ARG A 166 41.12 -22.03 50.55
CA ARG A 166 41.03 -22.75 51.83
C ARG A 166 42.19 -22.54 52.82
N GLN A 167 43.12 -21.62 52.57
CA GLN A 167 44.17 -21.28 53.53
C GLN A 167 43.58 -20.64 54.79
N ILE A 168 44.19 -20.89 55.96
CA ILE A 168 43.74 -20.34 57.25
C ILE A 168 43.88 -18.81 57.25
N VAL A 169 42.79 -18.09 57.54
CA VAL A 169 42.71 -16.63 57.62
C VAL A 169 42.40 -16.23 59.07
N LYS A 170 43.25 -15.42 59.68
CA LYS A 170 43.01 -14.82 61.01
C LYS A 170 42.62 -13.35 60.89
N ARG A 171 42.02 -12.76 61.94
CA ARG A 171 41.64 -11.32 61.97
C ARG A 171 42.77 -10.35 61.57
N PRO A 172 44.04 -10.47 62.02
CA PRO A 172 45.12 -9.58 61.59
C PRO A 172 45.56 -9.81 60.13
N ASP A 173 45.14 -10.90 59.50
CA ASP A 173 45.50 -11.26 58.13
C ASP A 173 44.58 -10.59 57.07
N ILE A 174 43.66 -9.72 57.50
CA ILE A 174 42.68 -9.04 56.64
C ILE A 174 43.10 -7.58 56.49
N ARG A 175 43.31 -7.14 55.25
CA ARG A 175 43.63 -5.74 54.92
C ARG A 175 42.46 -5.12 54.16
N SER A 176 42.11 -3.89 54.47
CA SER A 176 41.12 -3.13 53.69
C SER A 176 41.75 -2.65 52.38
N ILE A 177 40.99 -2.72 51.30
CA ILE A 177 41.35 -2.12 50.01
C ILE A 177 40.66 -0.75 49.99
N TYR A 178 41.46 0.31 49.90
CA TYR A 178 40.98 1.66 49.64
C TYR A 178 41.28 1.93 48.17
N LEU A 179 40.22 2.03 47.37
CA LEU A 179 40.34 2.58 46.03
C LEU A 179 40.29 4.09 46.22
N ASP A 180 41.38 4.78 45.93
CA ASP A 180 41.38 6.24 45.98
C ASP A 180 40.29 6.77 45.03
N ASP A 181 39.50 7.73 45.49
CA ASP A 181 38.56 8.48 44.65
C ASP A 181 39.38 9.36 43.69
N ASP A 182 40.00 8.75 42.70
CA ASP A 182 40.65 9.49 41.62
C ASP A 182 39.54 10.18 40.83
N LYS A 183 39.25 11.43 41.20
CA LYS A 183 38.30 12.33 40.51
C LYS A 183 38.64 12.50 39.02
N ARG A 184 39.81 12.02 38.57
CA ARG A 184 40.21 11.91 37.16
C ARG A 184 39.55 10.76 36.40
N ALA A 185 39.16 9.66 37.05
CA ALA A 185 38.44 8.57 36.39
C ALA A 185 36.96 8.91 36.15
N ALA A 186 36.37 9.74 37.03
CA ALA A 186 35.04 10.30 36.82
C ALA A 186 34.98 11.28 35.63
N ALA A 187 36.09 11.98 35.34
CA ALA A 187 36.19 12.88 34.18
C ALA A 187 36.22 12.16 32.82
N VAL A 188 36.38 10.82 32.79
CA VAL A 188 36.27 10.03 31.55
C VAL A 188 34.80 9.72 31.21
N ILE A 189 33.87 10.01 32.13
CA ILE A 189 32.41 9.97 31.91
C ILE A 189 31.86 11.41 31.91
N GLU A 190 32.62 12.37 31.38
CA GLU A 190 32.11 13.68 30.95
C GLU A 190 32.09 13.79 29.42
N ASP A 191 31.94 12.68 28.70
CA ASP A 191 31.45 12.75 27.33
C ASP A 191 29.92 12.84 27.38
N ASP A 192 29.41 14.00 26.97
CA ASP A 192 28.01 14.46 26.90
C ASP A 192 27.00 13.44 26.35
N ALA A 193 27.45 12.34 25.74
CA ALA A 193 26.64 11.28 25.18
C ALA A 193 25.79 10.51 26.22
N ALA A 194 26.33 10.19 27.40
CA ALA A 194 25.63 9.35 28.38
C ALA A 194 24.43 10.08 29.04
N THR A 195 24.57 11.39 29.28
CA THR A 195 23.53 12.25 29.85
C THR A 195 22.47 12.64 28.80
N GLU A 196 22.87 12.74 27.52
CA GLU A 196 21.93 12.92 26.40
C GLU A 196 21.08 11.65 26.16
N ILE A 197 21.63 10.45 26.34
CA ILE A 197 20.88 9.19 26.22
C ILE A 197 19.82 9.07 27.31
N LEU A 198 20.15 9.37 28.58
CA LEU A 198 19.19 9.30 29.69
C LEU A 198 18.07 10.35 29.60
N SER A 199 18.38 11.55 29.12
CA SER A 199 17.37 12.61 28.89
C SER A 199 16.49 12.35 27.65
N ARG A 200 17.02 11.69 26.61
CA ARG A 200 16.23 11.24 25.44
C ARG A 200 15.27 10.10 25.76
N VAL A 201 15.65 9.16 26.62
CA VAL A 201 14.77 8.05 27.05
C VAL A 201 13.56 8.56 27.83
N HIS A 202 13.70 9.63 28.60
CA HIS A 202 12.58 10.26 29.32
C HIS A 202 11.66 11.11 28.43
N ARG A 203 12.07 11.39 27.19
CA ARG A 203 11.30 12.15 26.19
C ARG A 203 10.72 11.28 25.07
N VAL A 204 10.67 9.96 25.25
CA VAL A 204 9.79 9.11 24.44
C VAL A 204 8.38 9.17 25.05
N GLU A 205 7.79 10.36 25.08
CA GLU A 205 6.34 10.43 25.02
C GLU A 205 5.97 9.93 23.63
N TYR A 206 5.12 8.88 23.61
CA TYR A 206 4.41 8.35 22.46
C TYR A 206 3.61 9.48 21.75
N SER A 207 4.32 10.34 21.03
CA SER A 207 3.75 11.43 20.26
C SER A 207 3.82 11.04 18.78
N GLY A 208 2.75 10.38 18.34
CA GLY A 208 2.28 10.56 16.96
C GLY A 208 2.73 9.58 15.88
N PHE A 209 3.17 8.36 16.19
CA PHE A 209 3.34 7.33 15.15
C PHE A 209 2.00 6.59 14.89
N SER A 210 1.08 7.27 14.21
CA SER A 210 -0.07 6.59 13.58
C SER A 210 0.38 6.09 12.21
N VAL A 211 0.84 4.84 12.13
CA VAL A 211 0.94 4.14 10.86
C VAL A 211 -0.40 3.47 10.66
N ASP A 212 -1.22 4.04 9.79
CA ASP A 212 -2.47 3.42 9.36
C ASP A 212 -2.13 2.25 8.42
N VAL A 213 -1.80 1.11 9.04
CA VAL A 213 -1.79 -0.19 8.37
C VAL A 213 -3.16 -0.80 8.62
N GLY A 214 -4.10 -0.45 7.75
CA GLY A 214 -5.40 -1.10 7.56
C GLY A 214 -6.09 -1.58 8.84
N GLY A 215 -6.90 -0.73 9.46
CA GLY A 215 -8.16 -1.11 10.12
C GLY A 215 -8.15 -2.01 11.38
N THR A 216 -7.02 -2.60 11.78
CA THR A 216 -6.99 -3.54 12.93
C THR A 216 -6.56 -2.94 14.27
N THR A 217 -5.97 -1.74 14.29
CA THR A 217 -5.44 -1.11 15.52
C THR A 217 -6.50 -0.41 16.38
N TRP A 218 -7.62 0.05 15.80
CA TRP A 218 -8.67 0.76 16.55
C TRP A 218 -9.53 -0.15 17.43
N LYS A 219 -9.68 -1.44 17.08
CA LYS A 219 -10.53 -2.38 17.83
C LYS A 219 -9.95 -2.77 19.19
N ILE A 220 -8.63 -2.83 19.33
CA ILE A 220 -7.96 -3.27 20.57
C ILE A 220 -8.02 -2.17 21.63
N LEU A 221 -7.79 -0.90 21.24
CA LEU A 221 -7.87 0.24 22.16
C LEU A 221 -9.30 0.52 22.66
N GLN A 222 -10.32 0.22 21.85
CA GLN A 222 -11.72 0.43 22.24
C GLN A 222 -12.21 -0.66 23.21
N LEU A 223 -11.74 -1.91 23.04
CA LEU A 223 -12.01 -3.01 23.96
C LEU A 223 -11.32 -2.84 25.32
N GLU A 224 -10.08 -2.32 25.36
CA GLU A 224 -9.38 -2.03 26.62
C GLU A 224 -9.97 -0.84 27.38
N LYS A 225 -10.49 0.18 26.67
CA LYS A 225 -11.24 1.28 27.30
C LYS A 225 -12.57 0.81 27.90
N GLN A 226 -13.24 -0.16 27.28
CA GLN A 226 -14.44 -0.76 27.85
C GLN A 226 -14.14 -1.65 29.07
N LYS A 227 -13.04 -2.43 29.05
CA LYS A 227 -12.61 -3.22 30.22
C LYS A 227 -12.16 -2.36 31.41
N ARG A 228 -11.54 -1.19 31.19
CA ARG A 228 -11.15 -0.27 32.27
C ARG A 228 -12.30 0.56 32.86
N LYS A 229 -13.47 0.60 32.21
CA LYS A 229 -14.64 1.35 32.68
C LYS A 229 -15.68 0.53 33.45
N GLY A 230 -15.36 -0.72 33.83
CA GLY A 230 -16.14 -1.44 34.85
C GLY A 230 -17.63 -1.62 34.51
N LEU A 231 -17.95 -1.97 33.27
CA LEU A 231 -19.32 -2.32 32.85
C LEU A 231 -19.29 -3.63 32.07
N VAL A 232 -18.90 -4.70 32.76
CA VAL A 232 -19.35 -6.07 32.45
C VAL A 232 -19.56 -6.74 33.81
N THR A 233 -20.75 -6.55 34.38
CA THR A 233 -21.33 -7.58 35.25
C THR A 233 -21.71 -8.76 34.36
N LEU A 234 -21.36 -9.96 34.84
CA LEU A 234 -21.74 -11.26 34.28
C LEU A 234 -23.21 -11.33 33.86
#